data_AF-A0A7J4Q096-F1
#
_entry.id   AF-A0A7J4Q096-F1
#
_cell.length_a   1.000
_cell.length_b   1.000
_cell.length_c   1.000
_cell.angle_alpha   90.00
_cell.angle_beta   90.00
_cell.angle_gamma   90.00
#
_symmetry.space_group_name_H-M   'P 1'
#
loop_
_entity.id
_entity.type
_entity.pdbx_description
1 polymer ?
#
loop_
_entity_poly.entity_id
_entity_poly.type
_entity_poly.pdbx_seq_one_letter_code
_entity_poly.pdbx_strand_id
1 'polypeptide(L)' 'MTRRHTPEETKEAMHVIVGEMYDRIVKGEPPTMTLPVRTKNNIGFDKKLGVYKYGKKQSIRDATSLGS' A
#
# COMPACT_ATOMS: atom_id res chain seq x y z
N MET A 1 -14.61 -17.36 -2.73
CA MET A 1 -14.04 -16.08 -2.27
C MET A 1 -15.07 -14.98 -2.53
N THR A 2 -15.69 -14.42 -1.50
CA THR A 2 -16.67 -13.33 -1.67
C THR A 2 -15.92 -12.06 -2.07
N ARG A 3 -16.33 -11.42 -3.18
CA ARG A 3 -15.84 -10.07 -3.52
C ARG A 3 -16.22 -9.14 -2.36
N ARG A 4 -15.22 -8.52 -1.72
CA ARG A 4 -15.44 -7.64 -0.57
C ARG A 4 -15.91 -6.24 -0.96
N HIS A 5 -15.70 -5.85 -2.22
CA HIS A 5 -16.00 -4.52 -2.74
C HIS A 5 -16.74 -4.61 -4.06
N THR A 6 -17.63 -3.65 -4.30
CA THR A 6 -18.27 -3.47 -5.61
C THR A 6 -17.26 -2.89 -6.62
N PRO A 7 -17.51 -3.04 -7.93
CA PRO A 7 -16.66 -2.42 -8.95
C PRO A 7 -16.57 -0.89 -8.82
N GLU A 8 -17.66 -0.25 -8.40
CA GLU A 8 -17.76 1.20 -8.22
C GLU A 8 -16.90 1.67 -7.04
N GLU A 9 -17.01 1.02 -5.88
CA GLU A 9 -16.17 1.28 -4.71
C GLU A 9 -14.68 1.12 -5.03
N THR A 10 -14.35 0.12 -5.84
CA THR A 10 -12.96 -0.12 -6.27
C THR A 10 -12.47 1.02 -7.15
N LYS A 11 -13.30 1.51 -8.07
CA LYS A 11 -12.96 2.62 -8.96
C LYS A 11 -12.76 3.92 -8.19
N GLU A 12 -13.63 4.23 -7.24
CA GLU A 12 -13.49 5.40 -6.37
C GLU A 12 -12.20 5.35 -5.56
N ALA A 13 -11.91 4.20 -4.93
CA ALA A 13 -10.66 4.02 -4.19
C ALA A 13 -9.41 4.22 -5.06
N MET A 14 -9.45 3.77 -6.32
CA MET A 14 -8.36 4.00 -7.28
C MET A 14 -8.19 5.48 -7.62
N HIS A 15 -9.29 6.22 -7.81
CA HIS A 15 -9.22 7.66 -8.11
C HIS A 15 -8.61 8.46 -6.95
N VAL A 16 -8.90 8.09 -5.69
CA VAL A 16 -8.29 8.72 -4.51
C VAL A 16 -6.77 8.56 -4.53
N ILE A 17 -6.28 7.34 -4.76
CA ILE A 17 -4.83 7.05 -4.80
C ILE A 17 -4.15 7.86 -5.92
N VAL A 18 -4.76 7.92 -7.11
CA VAL A 18 -4.21 8.66 -8.24
C VAL A 18 -4.24 10.17 -7.98
N GLY A 19 -5.28 10.70 -7.33
CA GLY A 19 -5.38 12.10 -6.94
C GLY A 19 -4.23 12.52 -6.02
N GLU A 20 -3.97 11.73 -4.96
CA GLU A 20 -2.86 12.00 -4.04
C GLU A 20 -1.49 11.99 -4.75
N MET A 21 -1.30 11.08 -5.71
CA MET A 21 -0.08 11.04 -6.52
C MET A 21 0.06 12.28 -7.40
N TYR A 22 -1.02 12.69 -8.06
CA TYR A 22 -1.02 13.86 -8.94
C TYR A 22 -0.75 15.15 -8.17
N ASP A 23 -1.40 15.33 -7.01
CA ASP A 23 -1.22 16.52 -6.17
C ASP A 23 0.25 16.69 -5.73
N ARG A 24 0.95 15.59 -5.44
CA ARG A 24 2.38 15.63 -5.10
C ARG A 24 3.25 15.98 -6.29
N ILE A 25 2.95 15.42 -7.46
CA ILE A 25 3.65 15.77 -8.71
C ILE A 25 3.51 17.27 -9.01
N VAL A 26 2.31 17.84 -8.87
CA VAL A 26 2.06 19.28 -9.08
C VAL A 26 2.83 20.14 -8.08
N LYS A 27 2.99 19.67 -6.83
CA LYS A 27 3.79 20.34 -5.80
C LYS A 27 5.31 20.18 -6.01
N GLY A 28 5.75 19.36 -6.97
CA GLY A 28 7.16 19.05 -7.18
C GLY A 28 7.74 18.04 -6.18
N GLU A 29 6.89 17.38 -5.39
CA GLU A 29 7.30 16.32 -4.46
C GLU A 29 7.30 14.96 -5.18
N PRO A 30 8.28 14.08 -4.91
CA PRO A 30 8.27 12.74 -5.47
C PRO A 30 7.04 11.97 -4.97
N PRO A 31 6.34 11.22 -5.84
CA PRO A 31 5.24 10.38 -5.41
C PRO A 31 5.75 9.33 -4.42
N THR A 32 4.93 9.00 -3.42
CA THR A 32 5.27 7.98 -2.41
C THR A 32 4.16 6.96 -2.25
N MET A 33 4.55 5.72 -1.92
CA MET A 33 3.65 4.61 -1.66
C MET A 33 3.91 4.03 -0.27
N THR A 34 2.85 3.66 0.43
CA THR A 34 2.95 3.02 1.74
C THR A 34 2.85 1.51 1.57
N LEU A 35 3.95 0.79 1.83
CA LEU A 35 4.04 -0.65 1.68
C LEU A 35 4.35 -1.33 3.02
N PRO A 36 3.86 -2.56 3.27
CA PRO A 36 4.20 -3.30 4.47
C PRO A 36 5.69 -3.66 4.51
N VAL A 37 6.29 -3.59 5.70
CA VAL A 37 7.71 -3.90 5.89
C VAL A 37 7.96 -5.41 5.81
N ARG A 38 8.91 -5.84 4.98
CA ARG A 38 9.29 -7.25 4.82
C ARG A 38 10.37 -7.70 5.82
N THR A 39 10.08 -7.60 7.11
CA THR A 39 10.96 -8.11 8.18
C THR A 39 10.33 -9.30 8.89
N LYS A 40 11.14 -10.22 9.43
CA LYS A 40 10.63 -11.38 10.21
C LYS A 40 9.71 -10.95 11.36
N ASN A 41 10.06 -9.83 12.02
CA ASN A 41 9.28 -9.26 13.11
C ASN A 41 7.94 -8.65 12.67
N ASN A 42 7.70 -8.49 11.36
CA ASN A 42 6.44 -8.04 10.81
C ASN A 42 5.68 -9.16 10.09
N ILE A 43 6.17 -10.40 10.06
CA ILE A 43 5.49 -11.52 9.42
C ILE A 43 4.96 -12.43 10.53
N GLY A 44 3.63 -12.56 10.62
CA GLY A 44 2.95 -13.37 11.62
C GLY A 44 2.02 -14.40 10.99
N PHE A 45 1.84 -15.54 11.65
CA PHE A 45 0.90 -16.57 11.20
C PHE A 45 -0.54 -16.20 11.59
N ASP A 46 -1.42 -16.08 10.59
CA ASP A 46 -2.85 -15.86 10.80
C ASP A 46 -3.57 -17.21 10.91
N LYS A 47 -3.88 -17.62 12.14
CA LYS A 47 -4.56 -18.90 12.43
C LYS A 47 -5.92 -19.03 11.76
N LYS A 48 -6.64 -17.93 11.53
CA LYS A 48 -7.98 -17.96 10.94
C LYS A 48 -7.91 -18.29 9.45
N LEU A 49 -6.83 -17.88 8.79
CA LEU A 49 -6.67 -18.02 7.33
C LEU A 49 -5.59 -19.03 6.95
N GLY A 50 -4.85 -19.59 7.91
CA GLY A 50 -3.84 -20.61 7.68
C GLY A 50 -2.61 -20.12 6.91
N VAL A 51 -2.37 -18.80 6.86
CA VAL A 51 -1.31 -18.19 6.05
C VAL A 51 -0.47 -17.21 6.87
N TYR A 52 0.81 -17.08 6.51
CA TYR A 52 1.66 -16.01 7.03
C TYR A 52 1.30 -14.68 6.36
N LYS A 53 1.13 -13.63 7.16
CA LYS A 53 0.77 -12.30 6.68
C LYS A 53 1.71 -11.25 7.23
N TYR A 54 1.80 -10.15 6.48
CA TYR A 54 2.36 -8.93 7.01
C TYR A 54 1.50 -8.37 8.15
N GLY A 55 2.17 -7.85 9.17
CA GLY A 55 1.61 -7.14 10.29
C GLY A 55 1.40 -5.67 9.98
N LYS A 56 1.24 -4.87 11.04
CA LYS A 56 0.88 -3.46 10.95
C LYS A 56 2.04 -2.53 10.57
N LYS A 57 3.29 -3.01 10.60
CA LYS A 57 4.44 -2.14 10.30
C LYS A 57 4.47 -1.87 8.80
N GLN A 58 4.39 -0.59 8.47
CA GLN A 58 4.45 -0.07 7.10
C GLN A 58 5.61 0.90 6.98
N SER A 59 6.10 1.06 5.75
CA SER A 59 7.14 2.00 5.42
C SER A 59 6.75 2.73 4.15
N ILE A 60 7.05 4.02 4.12
CA ILE A 60 6.86 4.87 2.97
C ILE A 60 8.03 4.63 2.00
N ARG A 61 7.71 4.45 0.73
CA ARG A 61 8.67 4.33 -0.37
C ARG A 61 8.45 5.52 -1.30
N ASP A 62 9.48 6.31 -1.51
CA ASP A 62 9.49 7.37 -2.50
C ASP A 62 10.31 6.94 -3.72
N ALA A 63 10.11 7.65 -4.85
CA ALA A 63 10.82 7.38 -6.10
C ALA A 63 12.31 7.78 -6.07
N THR A 64 12.74 8.51 -5.03
CA THR A 64 14.11 9.01 -4.85
C THR A 64 15.01 8.04 -4.11
N SER A 65 14.45 7.17 -3.26
CA SER A 65 15.12 6.14 -2.47
C SER A 65 15.42 4.86 -3.28
N LEU A 66 15.68 4.99 -4.58
CA LEU A 66 16.26 3.89 -5.37
C LEU A 66 17.75 3.77 -4.97
N GLY A 67 18.00 3.06 -3.87
CA GLY A 67 19.36 2.67 -3.50
C GLY A 67 19.97 1.85 -4.62
N SER A 68 21.06 2.37 -5.20
CA SER A 68 21.98 1.66 -6.10
C SER A 68 22.63 0.47 -5.41
#